data_AF-A0A6A8DIE8-F1
#
_entry.id   AF-A0A6A8DIE8-F1
#
_cell.length_a   1.000
_cell.length_b   1.000
_cell.length_c   1.000
_cell.angle_alpha   90.00
_cell.angle_beta   90.00
_cell.angle_gamma   90.00
#
_symmetry.space_group_name_H-M   'P 1'
#
loop_
_entity.id
_entity.type
_entity.pdbx_description
1 polymer ?
#
loop_
_entity_poly.entity_id
_entity_poly.type
_entity_poly.pdbx_seq_one_letter_code
_entity_poly.pdbx_strand_id
1 'polypeptide(L)'
;MNIEELYIKLRNYYSNHDNGEQIEVDLNELVDTLSYTKRKFRKFLIELDALGWITWSPKGIKNNDSLIFHQSIEDVQLQLFKAMIFDGRQNEAFIRVESEAPSIKTKLTYWYYLSKFVVYFDVTKNRQFIRIREMITKENVDIYCNAIKESLEHASPGFTILIDMMSEMTNTPDVEPQMEELRKIVVAKGVKALASYTSSSYLIPYLEKRLDEMGQNKIFPTKEAAEEYLDSL
;
A
#
# COMPACT_ATOMS: atom_id res chain seq x y z
N MET A 1 -15.36 -4.76 17.95
CA MET A 1 -14.30 -5.72 17.57
C MET A 1 -14.37 -5.83 16.08
N ASN A 2 -13.22 -5.67 15.42
CA ASN A 2 -13.13 -5.65 13.98
C ASN A 2 -13.39 -7.06 13.41
N ILE A 3 -13.92 -7.16 12.19
CA ILE A 3 -14.26 -8.46 11.58
C ILE A 3 -13.01 -9.32 11.35
N GLU A 4 -11.88 -8.70 11.03
CA GLU A 4 -10.56 -9.30 10.90
C GLU A 4 -10.10 -9.91 12.23
N GLU A 5 -10.27 -9.21 13.35
CA GLU A 5 -9.87 -9.72 14.67
C GLU A 5 -10.68 -10.96 15.06
N LEU A 6 -11.96 -11.03 14.66
CA LEU A 6 -12.76 -12.22 14.87
C LEU A 6 -12.27 -13.36 13.99
N TYR A 7 -12.04 -13.09 12.70
CA TYR A 7 -11.54 -14.08 11.77
C TYR A 7 -10.24 -14.68 12.26
N ILE A 8 -9.29 -13.86 12.71
CA ILE A 8 -8.00 -14.29 13.25
C ILE A 8 -8.20 -15.20 14.46
N LYS A 9 -9.08 -14.82 15.41
CA LYS A 9 -9.39 -15.68 16.57
C LYS A 9 -9.99 -17.03 16.16
N LEU A 10 -10.94 -17.00 15.22
CA LEU A 10 -11.61 -18.19 14.71
C LEU A 10 -10.63 -19.10 13.96
N ARG A 11 -9.76 -18.53 13.13
CA ARG A 11 -8.75 -19.27 12.36
C ARG A 11 -7.66 -19.86 13.25
N ASN A 12 -7.26 -19.14 14.30
CA ASN A 12 -6.33 -19.67 15.32
C ASN A 12 -6.93 -20.83 16.11
N TYR A 13 -8.23 -20.80 16.42
CA TYR A 13 -8.91 -21.92 17.06
C TYR A 13 -8.91 -23.17 16.18
N TYR A 14 -9.03 -23.00 14.85
CA TYR A 14 -8.94 -24.07 13.85
C TYR A 14 -7.59 -24.10 13.12
N SER A 15 -6.48 -23.87 13.83
CA SER A 15 -5.15 -23.78 13.22
C SER A 15 -4.65 -25.08 12.57
N ASN A 16 -5.21 -26.22 12.98
CA ASN A 16 -4.85 -27.55 12.46
C ASN A 16 -5.55 -27.92 11.14
N HIS A 17 -6.41 -27.05 10.60
CA HIS A 17 -7.13 -27.29 9.36
C HIS A 17 -6.61 -26.40 8.24
N ASP A 18 -6.53 -26.93 7.03
CA ASP A 18 -6.08 -26.17 5.87
C ASP A 18 -7.21 -25.35 5.23
N ASN A 19 -6.85 -24.37 4.41
CA ASN A 19 -7.85 -23.64 3.61
C ASN A 19 -8.52 -24.61 2.62
N GLY A 20 -9.84 -24.46 2.45
CA GLY A 20 -10.65 -25.35 1.61
C GLY A 20 -11.12 -26.64 2.30
N GLU A 21 -10.64 -26.94 3.51
CA GLU A 21 -11.14 -28.06 4.30
C GLU A 21 -12.51 -27.74 4.92
N GLN A 22 -13.42 -28.71 4.88
CA GLN A 22 -14.71 -28.60 5.56
C GLN A 22 -14.60 -29.09 7.00
N ILE A 23 -14.93 -28.20 7.93
CA ILE A 23 -14.82 -28.42 9.36
C ILE A 23 -16.22 -28.49 9.95
N GLU A 24 -16.50 -29.49 10.78
CA GLU A 24 -17.71 -29.52 11.60
C GLU A 24 -17.55 -28.65 12.84
N VAL A 25 -18.61 -27.91 13.17
CA VAL A 25 -18.54 -26.81 14.13
C VAL A 25 -19.71 -26.88 15.09
N ASP A 26 -19.42 -26.91 16.39
CA ASP A 26 -20.40 -26.63 17.44
C ASP A 26 -20.39 -25.13 17.75
N LEU A 27 -21.46 -24.43 17.33
CA LEU A 27 -21.63 -23.01 17.62
C LEU A 27 -21.69 -22.70 19.11
N ASN A 28 -22.14 -23.63 19.96
CA ASN A 28 -22.22 -23.39 21.39
C ASN A 28 -20.81 -23.33 21.98
N GLU A 29 -20.00 -24.33 21.66
CA GLU A 29 -18.60 -24.39 22.07
C GLU A 29 -17.81 -23.17 21.59
N LEU A 30 -17.97 -22.78 20.31
CA LEU A 30 -17.27 -21.61 19.77
C LEU A 30 -17.68 -20.31 20.45
N VAL A 31 -18.97 -20.14 20.71
CA VAL A 31 -19.50 -18.92 21.33
C VAL A 31 -19.01 -18.80 22.77
N ASP A 32 -18.95 -19.91 23.50
CA ASP A 32 -18.41 -19.95 24.85
C ASP A 32 -16.89 -19.70 24.85
N THR A 33 -16.14 -20.41 24.01
CA THR A 33 -14.68 -20.29 23.91
C THR A 33 -14.23 -18.89 23.48
N LEU A 34 -14.88 -18.33 22.46
CA LEU A 34 -14.54 -17.02 21.91
C LEU A 34 -15.21 -15.86 22.66
N SER A 35 -16.01 -16.17 23.70
CA SER A 35 -16.71 -15.19 24.55
C SER A 35 -17.68 -14.28 23.78
N TYR A 36 -18.48 -14.87 22.89
CA TYR A 36 -19.55 -14.19 22.15
C TYR A 36 -20.93 -14.56 22.68
N THR A 37 -21.96 -13.90 22.13
CA THR A 37 -23.33 -14.45 22.17
C THR A 37 -23.61 -15.13 20.84
N LYS A 38 -24.43 -16.18 20.84
CA LYS A 38 -24.80 -16.92 19.61
C LYS A 38 -25.32 -15.99 18.52
N ARG A 39 -26.15 -15.00 18.89
CA ARG A 39 -26.70 -14.00 17.96
C ARG A 39 -25.60 -13.17 17.30
N LYS A 40 -24.63 -12.69 18.08
CA LYS A 40 -23.54 -11.85 17.57
C LYS A 40 -22.58 -12.67 16.71
N PHE A 41 -22.24 -13.88 17.13
CA PHE A 41 -21.36 -14.77 16.37
C PHE A 41 -21.96 -15.17 15.01
N ARG A 42 -23.24 -15.53 14.96
CA ARG A 42 -23.95 -15.80 13.69
C ARG A 42 -23.93 -14.61 12.72
N LYS A 43 -24.14 -13.39 13.23
CA LYS A 43 -24.04 -12.19 12.40
C LYS A 43 -22.67 -12.06 11.75
N PHE A 44 -21.61 -12.33 12.51
CA PHE A 44 -20.26 -12.30 11.96
C PHE A 44 -20.00 -13.41 10.95
N LEU A 45 -20.50 -14.64 11.17
CA LEU A 45 -20.36 -15.70 10.18
C LEU A 45 -21.03 -15.32 8.85
N ILE A 46 -22.22 -14.71 8.90
CA ILE A 46 -22.90 -14.19 7.69
C ILE A 46 -22.05 -13.12 7.01
N GLU A 47 -21.45 -12.22 7.77
CA GLU A 47 -20.61 -11.13 7.23
C GLU A 47 -19.32 -11.67 6.60
N LEU A 48 -18.65 -12.62 7.25
CA LEU A 48 -17.46 -13.29 6.74
C LEU A 48 -17.76 -14.10 5.47
N ASP A 49 -18.92 -14.76 5.41
CA ASP A 49 -19.41 -15.48 4.23
C ASP A 49 -19.70 -14.51 3.06
N ALA A 50 -20.33 -13.37 3.35
CA ALA A 50 -20.58 -12.32 2.36
C ALA A 50 -19.30 -11.69 1.80
N LEU A 51 -18.23 -11.63 2.60
CA LEU A 51 -16.89 -11.21 2.16
C LEU A 51 -16.14 -12.31 1.40
N GLY A 52 -16.68 -13.53 1.33
CA GLY A 52 -16.04 -14.69 0.71
C GLY A 52 -14.84 -15.21 1.51
N TRP A 53 -14.73 -14.88 2.80
CA TRP A 53 -13.61 -15.33 3.65
C TRP A 53 -13.81 -16.75 4.18
N ILE A 54 -15.07 -17.14 4.32
CA ILE A 54 -15.50 -18.49 4.67
C ILE A 54 -16.64 -18.92 3.76
N THR A 55 -16.95 -20.22 3.76
CA THR A 55 -18.29 -20.72 3.49
C THR A 55 -18.89 -21.25 4.76
N TRP A 56 -20.01 -20.67 5.20
CA TRP A 56 -20.75 -21.16 6.37
C TRP A 56 -22.05 -21.84 5.95
N SER A 57 -22.19 -23.12 6.30
CA SER A 57 -23.42 -23.88 6.11
C SER A 57 -24.06 -24.16 7.47
N PRO A 58 -25.02 -23.34 7.91
CA PRO A 58 -25.77 -23.62 9.13
C PRO A 58 -26.57 -24.90 8.95
N LYS A 59 -26.49 -25.83 9.91
CA LYS A 59 -27.35 -27.02 9.89
C LYS A 59 -28.50 -26.88 10.88
N GLY A 60 -29.61 -27.55 10.56
CA GLY A 60 -30.76 -27.65 11.45
C GLY A 60 -30.48 -28.46 12.71
N ILE A 61 -31.47 -28.53 13.59
CA ILE A 61 -31.47 -29.01 15.00
C ILE A 61 -30.70 -30.32 15.30
N LYS A 62 -30.36 -31.16 14.31
CA LYS A 62 -29.77 -32.50 14.51
C LYS A 62 -28.33 -32.70 14.01
N ASN A 63 -27.72 -31.73 13.31
CA ASN A 63 -26.35 -31.87 12.80
C ASN A 63 -25.49 -30.63 13.14
N ASN A 64 -24.17 -30.80 13.23
CA ASN A 64 -23.21 -29.72 13.42
C ASN A 64 -23.19 -28.76 12.22
N ASP A 65 -23.00 -27.47 12.48
CA ASP A 65 -22.73 -26.48 11.44
C ASP A 65 -21.43 -26.86 10.70
N SER A 66 -21.22 -26.37 9.48
CA SER A 66 -19.92 -26.51 8.83
C SER A 66 -19.33 -25.21 8.34
N LEU A 67 -18.01 -25.11 8.45
CA LEU A 67 -17.20 -23.99 7.99
C LEU A 67 -16.13 -24.46 7.01
N ILE A 68 -15.88 -23.67 5.96
CA ILE A 68 -14.71 -23.79 5.08
C ILE A 68 -14.00 -22.45 5.10
N PHE A 69 -12.69 -22.42 5.33
CA PHE A 69 -11.90 -21.18 5.25
C PHE A 69 -11.33 -20.98 3.86
N HIS A 70 -11.49 -19.78 3.30
CA HIS A 70 -10.96 -19.42 1.98
C HIS A 70 -9.77 -18.46 2.06
N GLN A 71 -9.65 -17.72 3.16
CA GLN A 71 -8.57 -16.74 3.35
C GLN A 71 -7.48 -17.29 4.27
N SER A 72 -6.22 -16.97 3.98
CA SER A 72 -5.15 -17.26 4.93
C SER A 72 -5.25 -16.34 6.15
N ILE A 73 -4.77 -16.80 7.31
CA ILE A 73 -4.70 -15.94 8.51
C ILE A 73 -3.79 -14.75 8.26
N GLU A 74 -2.68 -14.97 7.54
CA GLU A 74 -1.67 -13.96 7.21
C GLU A 74 -2.22 -12.84 6.35
N ASP A 75 -3.05 -13.15 5.34
CA ASP A 75 -3.66 -12.13 4.48
C ASP A 75 -4.65 -11.25 5.25
N VAL A 76 -5.43 -11.84 6.16
CA VAL A 76 -6.36 -11.08 7.01
C VAL A 76 -5.62 -10.26 8.07
N GLN A 77 -4.54 -10.79 8.67
CA GLN A 77 -3.65 -10.03 9.56
C GLN A 77 -3.01 -8.84 8.82
N LEU A 78 -2.56 -9.05 7.58
CA LEU A 78 -2.03 -7.97 6.76
C LEU A 78 -3.08 -6.89 6.49
N GLN A 79 -4.32 -7.26 6.16
CA GLN A 79 -5.41 -6.30 5.97
C GLN A 79 -5.69 -5.50 7.25
N LEU A 80 -5.75 -6.18 8.40
CA LEU A 80 -5.93 -5.53 9.71
C LEU A 80 -4.83 -4.49 9.97
N PHE A 81 -3.56 -4.85 9.80
CA PHE A 81 -2.46 -3.92 10.08
C PHE A 81 -2.40 -2.76 9.09
N LYS A 82 -2.77 -2.98 7.82
CA LYS A 82 -2.93 -1.89 6.84
C LYS A 82 -4.02 -0.91 7.28
N ALA A 83 -5.17 -1.40 7.72
CA ALA A 83 -6.26 -0.56 8.23
C ALA A 83 -5.82 0.23 9.47
N MET A 84 -5.12 -0.39 10.42
CA MET A 84 -4.57 0.29 11.59
C MET A 84 -3.62 1.44 11.21
N ILE A 85 -2.75 1.23 10.22
CA ILE A 85 -1.86 2.29 9.71
C ILE A 85 -2.67 3.45 9.12
N PHE A 86 -3.69 3.15 8.31
CA PHE A 86 -4.57 4.18 7.74
C PHE A 86 -5.32 4.97 8.82
N ASP A 87 -5.70 4.33 9.91
CA ASP A 87 -6.34 4.95 11.07
C ASP A 87 -5.36 5.73 11.97
N GLY A 88 -4.09 5.87 11.58
CA GLY A 88 -3.06 6.58 12.33
C GLY A 88 -2.45 5.77 13.49
N ARG A 89 -2.77 4.49 13.62
CA ARG A 89 -2.27 3.58 14.66
C ARG A 89 -1.02 2.80 14.20
N GLN A 90 -0.13 3.47 13.48
CA GLN A 90 1.04 2.84 12.85
C GLN A 90 1.99 2.16 13.83
N ASN A 91 2.28 2.80 14.97
CA ASN A 91 3.20 2.24 15.98
C ASN A 91 2.61 0.95 16.57
N GLU A 92 1.31 0.94 16.83
CA GLU A 92 0.61 -0.24 17.34
C GLU A 92 0.61 -1.36 16.29
N ALA A 93 0.38 -1.05 15.02
CA ALA A 93 0.42 -2.02 13.93
C ALA A 93 1.80 -2.69 13.83
N PHE A 94 2.89 -1.92 13.93
CA PHE A 94 4.25 -2.48 13.88
C PHE A 94 4.64 -3.26 15.14
N ILE A 95 4.17 -2.88 16.32
CA ILE A 95 4.36 -3.69 17.54
C ILE A 95 3.62 -5.04 17.41
N ARG A 96 2.37 -5.00 16.92
CA ARG A 96 1.54 -6.20 16.79
C ARG A 96 2.04 -7.13 15.69
N VAL A 97 2.50 -6.62 14.54
CA VAL A 97 3.04 -7.50 13.50
C VAL A 97 4.29 -8.25 13.97
N GLU A 98 5.11 -7.63 14.83
CA GLU A 98 6.29 -8.29 15.39
C GLU A 98 5.95 -9.46 16.31
N SER A 99 4.87 -9.34 17.10
CA SER A 99 4.46 -10.36 18.07
C SER A 99 3.45 -11.38 17.53
N GLU A 100 2.48 -10.93 16.72
CA GLU A 100 1.35 -11.74 16.27
C GLU A 100 1.55 -12.36 14.88
N ALA A 101 2.37 -11.75 14.02
CA ALA A 101 2.53 -12.18 12.63
C ALA A 101 3.90 -11.82 12.01
N PRO A 102 5.02 -12.30 12.61
CA PRO A 102 6.36 -11.88 12.18
C PRO A 102 6.67 -12.22 10.73
N SER A 103 6.04 -13.25 10.15
CA SER A 103 6.18 -13.65 8.75
C SER A 103 5.74 -12.58 7.76
N ILE A 104 4.72 -11.76 8.09
CA ILE A 104 4.21 -10.71 7.20
C ILE A 104 4.83 -9.34 7.44
N LYS A 105 5.73 -9.19 8.44
CA LYS A 105 6.36 -7.92 8.80
C LYS A 105 6.97 -7.22 7.58
N THR A 106 7.79 -7.92 6.81
CA THR A 106 8.45 -7.36 5.61
C THR A 106 7.43 -6.90 4.57
N LYS A 107 6.35 -7.67 4.35
CA LYS A 107 5.27 -7.33 3.42
C LYS A 107 4.51 -6.07 3.87
N LEU A 108 4.24 -5.94 5.17
CA LEU A 108 3.63 -4.75 5.76
C LEU A 108 4.53 -3.53 5.67
N THR A 109 5.82 -3.65 6.03
CA THR A 109 6.81 -2.57 5.94
C THR A 109 6.96 -2.07 4.51
N TYR A 110 7.08 -2.98 3.54
CA TYR A 110 7.15 -2.63 2.12
C TYR A 110 5.91 -1.86 1.68
N TRP A 111 4.71 -2.37 2.00
CA TRP A 111 3.47 -1.69 1.67
C TRP A 111 3.35 -0.31 2.35
N TYR A 112 3.77 -0.19 3.61
CA TYR A 112 3.74 1.05 4.37
C TYR A 112 4.56 2.13 3.67
N TYR A 113 5.79 1.80 3.27
CA TYR A 113 6.66 2.74 2.57
C TYR A 113 6.18 3.03 1.14
N LEU A 114 5.65 2.04 0.43
CA LEU A 114 5.05 2.25 -0.89
C LEU A 114 3.84 3.20 -0.82
N SER A 115 3.06 3.17 0.27
CA SER A 115 1.89 4.06 0.45
C SER A 115 2.24 5.55 0.57
N LYS A 116 3.51 5.87 0.80
CA LYS A 116 4.05 7.23 0.98
C LYS A 116 4.28 7.98 -0.34
N PHE A 117 4.09 7.30 -1.46
CA PHE A 117 4.16 7.91 -2.77
C PHE A 117 3.22 7.20 -3.74
N VAL A 118 2.98 7.82 -4.89
CA VAL A 118 2.27 7.21 -6.01
C VAL A 118 3.15 7.38 -7.22
N VAL A 119 3.45 6.28 -7.90
CA VAL A 119 4.19 6.28 -9.16
C VAL A 119 3.41 5.44 -10.15
N TYR A 120 3.12 6.00 -11.32
CA TYR A 120 2.52 5.26 -12.43
C TYR A 120 2.94 5.86 -13.76
N PHE A 121 2.70 5.12 -14.84
CA PHE A 121 2.99 5.58 -16.20
C PHE A 121 1.70 5.63 -17.02
N ASP A 122 1.44 6.76 -17.66
CA ASP A 122 0.37 6.93 -18.63
C ASP A 122 0.94 6.72 -20.03
N VAL A 123 0.61 5.59 -20.64
CA VAL A 123 1.06 5.21 -21.98
C VAL A 123 0.49 6.16 -23.05
N THR A 124 -0.71 6.71 -22.85
CA THR A 124 -1.37 7.59 -23.83
C THR A 124 -0.66 8.94 -23.93
N LYS A 125 -0.15 9.45 -22.80
CA LYS A 125 0.64 10.69 -22.72
C LYS A 125 2.13 10.46 -22.85
N ASN A 126 2.59 9.21 -22.88
CA ASN A 126 3.98 8.82 -22.69
C ASN A 126 4.62 9.56 -21.49
N ARG A 127 3.94 9.51 -20.34
CA ARG A 127 4.26 10.33 -19.16
C ARG A 127 4.29 9.51 -17.88
N GLN A 128 5.36 9.68 -17.10
CA GLN A 128 5.43 9.18 -15.73
C GLN A 128 4.82 10.21 -14.79
N PHE A 129 3.96 9.76 -13.89
CA PHE A 129 3.38 10.56 -12.83
C PHE A 129 3.94 10.12 -11.49
N ILE A 130 4.46 11.07 -10.73
CA ILE A 130 5.02 10.85 -9.40
C ILE A 130 4.30 11.78 -8.44
N ARG A 131 3.80 11.26 -7.34
CA ARG A 131 3.30 12.05 -6.21
C ARG A 131 3.99 11.62 -4.94
N ILE A 132 4.73 12.54 -4.35
CA ILE A 132 5.36 12.35 -3.06
C ILE A 132 4.33 12.77 -2.00
N ARG A 133 4.06 11.91 -1.02
CA ARG A 133 3.13 12.22 0.09
C ARG A 133 3.88 12.44 1.39
N GLU A 134 4.99 11.74 1.57
CA GLU A 134 5.89 11.91 2.69
C GLU A 134 7.34 11.87 2.21
N MET A 135 8.24 12.32 3.10
CA MET A 135 9.66 12.42 2.85
C MET A 135 10.29 11.07 2.46
N ILE A 136 11.15 11.09 1.45
CA ILE A 136 12.01 9.96 1.10
C ILE A 136 13.23 9.92 2.03
N THR A 137 13.42 8.80 2.72
CA THR A 137 14.45 8.57 3.75
C THR A 137 15.22 7.29 3.45
N LYS A 138 16.27 6.99 4.21
CA LYS A 138 17.05 5.75 4.02
C LYS A 138 16.21 4.50 4.13
N GLU A 139 15.14 4.54 4.92
CA GLU A 139 14.27 3.39 5.14
C GLU A 139 13.37 3.08 3.93
N ASN A 140 13.12 4.05 3.04
CA ASN A 140 12.18 3.90 1.93
C ASN A 140 12.73 4.21 0.53
N VAL A 141 13.96 4.74 0.42
CA VAL A 141 14.53 5.19 -0.85
C VAL A 141 14.62 4.07 -1.88
N ASP A 142 15.00 2.85 -1.49
CA ASP A 142 15.11 1.74 -2.44
C ASP A 142 13.74 1.35 -3.01
N ILE A 143 12.68 1.40 -2.18
CA ILE A 143 11.31 1.12 -2.59
C ILE A 143 10.84 2.20 -3.59
N TYR A 144 11.14 3.47 -3.30
CA TYR A 144 10.84 4.59 -4.18
C TYR A 144 11.57 4.49 -5.52
N CYS A 145 12.87 4.23 -5.50
CA CYS A 145 13.69 4.02 -6.69
C CYS A 145 13.17 2.87 -7.54
N ASN A 146 12.78 1.75 -6.93
CA ASN A 146 12.24 0.60 -7.66
C ASN A 146 10.90 0.91 -8.32
N ALA A 147 9.97 1.59 -7.63
CA ALA A 147 8.69 1.99 -8.23
C ALA A 147 8.86 2.91 -9.44
N ILE A 148 9.85 3.80 -9.41
CA ILE A 148 10.21 4.63 -10.56
C ILE A 148 10.78 3.77 -11.69
N LYS A 149 11.72 2.87 -11.41
CA LYS A 149 12.30 1.98 -12.43
C LYS A 149 11.24 1.10 -13.10
N GLU A 150 10.36 0.48 -12.33
CA GLU A 150 9.26 -0.37 -12.82
C GLU A 150 8.33 0.41 -13.75
N SER A 151 7.87 1.59 -13.33
CA SER A 151 7.00 2.40 -14.19
C SER A 151 7.68 2.90 -15.47
N LEU A 152 9.00 3.08 -15.48
CA LEU A 152 9.78 3.43 -16.68
C LEU A 152 9.91 2.28 -17.68
N GLU A 153 9.58 1.05 -17.33
CA GLU A 153 9.58 -0.07 -18.29
C GLU A 153 8.60 0.17 -19.44
N HIS A 154 7.54 0.95 -19.19
CA HIS A 154 6.53 1.33 -20.18
C HIS A 154 6.91 2.56 -21.01
N ALA A 155 8.03 3.22 -20.70
CA ALA A 155 8.40 4.48 -21.34
C ALA A 155 8.92 4.26 -22.77
N SER A 156 8.37 5.04 -23.71
CA SER A 156 8.94 5.21 -25.05
C SER A 156 9.91 6.39 -25.09
N PRO A 157 10.87 6.43 -26.04
CA PRO A 157 11.79 7.55 -26.18
C PRO A 157 11.08 8.91 -26.20
N GLY A 158 11.61 9.89 -25.48
CA GLY A 158 11.00 11.21 -25.37
C GLY A 158 9.84 11.32 -24.38
N PHE A 159 9.73 10.39 -23.43
CA PHE A 159 8.72 10.46 -22.36
C PHE A 159 8.91 11.70 -21.48
N THR A 160 7.84 12.10 -20.81
CA THR A 160 7.85 13.24 -19.87
C THR A 160 7.61 12.77 -18.43
N ILE A 161 7.95 13.61 -17.45
CA ILE A 161 7.70 13.32 -16.02
C ILE A 161 6.90 14.47 -15.42
N LEU A 162 5.83 14.15 -14.70
CA LEU A 162 5.10 15.10 -13.85
C LEU A 162 5.27 14.72 -12.39
N ILE A 163 5.80 15.64 -11.57
CA ILE A 163 6.03 15.43 -10.13
C ILE A 163 5.12 16.36 -9.31
N ASP A 164 4.23 15.76 -8.53
CA ASP A 164 3.47 16.41 -7.48
C ASP A 164 4.33 16.51 -6.20
N MET A 165 4.71 17.74 -5.86
CA MET A 165 5.47 18.09 -4.66
C MET A 165 4.66 19.01 -3.74
N MET A 166 3.35 18.80 -3.67
CA MET A 166 2.50 19.53 -2.73
C MET A 166 2.78 19.17 -1.27
N SER A 167 3.47 18.06 -1.00
CA SER A 167 4.00 17.74 0.33
C SER A 167 5.28 18.54 0.61
N GLU A 168 5.40 19.11 1.82
CA GLU A 168 6.47 20.03 2.23
C GLU A 168 7.90 19.44 2.26
N MET A 169 8.07 18.13 2.03
CA MET A 169 9.36 17.43 2.13
C MET A 169 9.58 16.47 0.95
N THR A 170 10.74 16.57 0.28
CA THR A 170 11.09 15.70 -0.85
C THR A 170 11.97 14.52 -0.43
N ASN A 171 13.14 14.77 0.15
CA ASN A 171 14.06 13.71 0.56
C ASN A 171 15.07 14.19 1.60
N THR A 172 15.60 13.29 2.43
CA THR A 172 16.71 13.58 3.33
C THR A 172 18.04 13.68 2.56
N PRO A 173 19.06 14.41 3.06
CA PRO A 173 20.34 14.56 2.35
C PRO A 173 21.11 13.23 2.20
N ASP A 174 20.89 12.29 3.09
CA ASP A 174 21.62 11.03 3.16
C ASP A 174 21.12 9.94 2.20
N VAL A 175 20.07 10.25 1.42
CA VAL A 175 19.62 9.44 0.27
C VAL A 175 20.02 10.00 -1.09
N GLU A 176 20.79 11.09 -1.10
CA GLU A 176 21.21 11.74 -2.35
C GLU A 176 21.96 10.83 -3.33
N PRO A 177 22.88 9.93 -2.90
CA PRO A 177 23.57 9.03 -3.80
C PRO A 177 22.61 8.14 -4.61
N GLN A 178 21.58 7.59 -3.97
CA GLN A 178 20.56 6.76 -4.61
C GLN A 178 19.69 7.59 -5.57
N MET A 179 19.33 8.81 -5.17
CA MET A 179 18.56 9.72 -6.01
C MET A 179 19.34 10.15 -7.25
N GLU A 180 20.65 10.35 -7.13
CA GLU A 180 21.56 10.66 -8.24
C GLU A 180 21.68 9.48 -9.23
N GLU A 181 21.80 8.26 -8.72
CA GLU A 181 21.79 7.06 -9.57
C GLU A 181 20.45 6.93 -10.33
N LEU A 182 19.33 7.18 -9.64
CA LEU A 182 18.01 7.15 -10.25
C LEU A 182 17.87 8.20 -11.37
N ARG A 183 18.36 9.42 -11.15
CA ARG A 183 18.37 10.47 -12.18
C ARG A 183 19.15 10.05 -13.43
N LYS A 184 20.32 9.42 -13.25
CA LYS A 184 21.10 8.89 -14.38
C LYS A 184 20.33 7.85 -15.19
N ILE A 185 19.59 6.97 -14.52
CA ILE A 185 18.74 5.98 -15.19
C ILE A 185 17.62 6.66 -16.00
N VAL A 186 16.94 7.64 -15.40
CA VAL A 186 15.89 8.43 -16.06
C VAL A 186 16.43 9.15 -17.30
N VAL A 187 17.58 9.82 -17.18
CA VAL A 187 18.25 10.52 -18.29
C VAL A 187 18.66 9.54 -19.39
N ALA A 188 19.28 8.40 -19.02
CA ALA A 188 19.68 7.38 -19.99
C ALA A 188 18.50 6.75 -20.74
N LYS A 189 17.31 6.72 -20.12
CA LYS A 189 16.06 6.24 -20.75
C LYS A 189 15.50 7.24 -21.79
N GLY A 190 16.03 8.46 -21.85
CA GLY A 190 15.65 9.47 -22.84
C GLY A 190 14.44 10.31 -22.44
N VAL A 191 14.40 10.76 -21.19
CA VAL A 191 13.42 11.75 -20.74
C VAL A 191 13.53 13.03 -21.57
N LYS A 192 12.40 13.57 -22.03
CA LYS A 192 12.31 14.81 -22.81
C LYS A 192 12.26 16.05 -21.93
N ALA A 193 11.42 16.00 -20.90
CA ALA A 193 11.20 17.10 -19.97
C ALA A 193 10.59 16.58 -18.66
N LEU A 194 10.79 17.36 -17.61
CA LEU A 194 10.18 17.13 -16.30
C LEU A 194 9.51 18.42 -15.84
N ALA A 195 8.25 18.30 -15.41
CA ALA A 195 7.54 19.38 -14.75
C ALA A 195 7.25 18.96 -13.32
N SER A 196 7.49 19.87 -12.38
CA SER A 196 7.07 19.67 -11.01
C SER A 196 6.12 20.79 -10.60
N TYR A 197 5.19 20.52 -9.68
CA TYR A 197 4.35 21.57 -9.13
C TYR A 197 4.30 21.51 -7.61
N THR A 198 4.23 22.70 -7.00
CA THR A 198 4.17 22.87 -5.55
C THR A 198 3.50 24.20 -5.21
N SER A 199 2.72 24.22 -4.12
CA SER A 199 2.22 25.47 -3.52
C SER A 199 3.26 26.15 -2.63
N SER A 200 4.35 25.45 -2.31
CA SER A 200 5.37 25.90 -1.38
C SER A 200 6.44 26.71 -2.10
N SER A 201 6.21 28.02 -2.23
CA SER A 201 7.12 28.94 -2.93
C SER A 201 8.56 28.91 -2.39
N TYR A 202 8.75 28.60 -1.10
CA TYR A 202 10.08 28.46 -0.49
C TYR A 202 10.89 27.26 -1.00
N LEU A 203 10.24 26.23 -1.57
CA LEU A 203 10.93 25.07 -2.16
C LEU A 203 11.48 25.38 -3.55
N ILE A 204 10.94 26.37 -4.26
CA ILE A 204 11.29 26.66 -5.65
C ILE A 204 12.80 26.86 -5.84
N PRO A 205 13.50 27.72 -5.07
CA PRO A 205 14.94 27.93 -5.28
C PRO A 205 15.78 26.66 -5.02
N TYR A 206 15.34 25.83 -4.07
CA TYR A 206 16.01 24.56 -3.77
C TYR A 206 15.86 23.57 -4.92
N LEU A 207 14.66 23.49 -5.49
CA LEU A 207 14.34 22.59 -6.59
C LEU A 207 14.98 23.04 -7.90
N GLU A 208 14.97 24.34 -8.21
CA GLU A 208 15.66 24.89 -9.39
C GLU A 208 17.13 24.48 -9.41
N LYS A 209 17.83 24.61 -8.27
CA LYS A 209 19.23 24.20 -8.14
C LYS A 209 19.46 22.70 -8.40
N ARG A 210 18.48 21.84 -8.09
CA ARG A 210 18.59 20.37 -8.25
C ARG A 210 18.16 19.88 -9.62
N LEU A 211 17.38 20.68 -10.35
CA LEU A 211 16.75 20.28 -11.60
C LEU A 211 17.58 20.66 -12.84
N ASP A 212 18.64 21.45 -12.74
CA ASP A 212 19.45 21.80 -13.92
C ASP A 212 20.11 20.59 -14.63
N GLU A 213 20.18 19.41 -13.99
CA GLU A 213 20.92 18.25 -14.50
C GLU A 213 20.10 17.30 -15.40
N MET A 214 18.76 17.35 -15.43
CA MET A 214 17.93 16.39 -16.19
C MET A 214 17.28 16.93 -17.48
N GLY A 215 17.66 18.12 -17.95
CA GLY A 215 17.16 18.71 -19.21
C GLY A 215 16.18 19.87 -19.00
N GLN A 216 15.10 19.93 -19.81
CA GLN A 216 14.09 20.98 -19.73
C GLN A 216 13.18 20.78 -18.50
N ASN A 217 13.63 21.30 -17.37
CA ASN A 217 12.92 21.18 -16.11
C ASN A 217 12.27 22.49 -15.71
N LYS A 218 11.00 22.42 -15.31
CA LYS A 218 10.24 23.61 -14.88
C LYS A 218 9.38 23.31 -13.67
N ILE A 219 9.25 24.32 -12.81
CA ILE A 219 8.42 24.28 -11.61
C ILE A 219 7.22 25.18 -11.82
N PHE A 220 6.04 24.69 -11.46
CA PHE A 220 4.77 25.37 -11.66
C PHE A 220 4.02 25.54 -10.33
N PRO A 221 3.18 26.58 -10.19
CA PRO A 221 2.34 26.76 -9.02
C PRO A 221 1.15 25.79 -8.97
N THR A 222 0.74 25.25 -10.13
CA THR A 222 -0.42 24.37 -10.25
C THR A 222 -0.13 23.17 -11.13
N LYS A 223 -0.92 22.11 -10.94
CA LYS A 223 -0.85 20.91 -11.76
C LYS A 223 -1.19 21.22 -13.22
N GLU A 224 -2.23 22.02 -13.43
CA GLU A 224 -2.75 22.33 -14.76
C GLU A 224 -1.69 23.02 -15.62
N ALA A 225 -0.98 24.00 -15.05
CA ALA A 225 0.09 24.70 -15.77
C ALA A 225 1.29 23.77 -16.08
N ALA A 226 1.60 22.84 -15.18
CA ALA A 226 2.64 21.84 -15.42
C ALA A 226 2.24 20.86 -16.53
N GLU A 227 1.00 20.40 -16.54
CA GLU A 227 0.47 19.52 -17.59
C GLU A 227 0.41 20.23 -18.95
N GLU A 228 -0.11 21.46 -19.01
CA GLU A 228 -0.14 22.27 -20.25
C GLU A 228 1.25 22.46 -20.84
N TYR A 229 2.25 22.74 -19.99
CA TYR A 229 3.64 22.83 -20.45
C TYR A 229 4.11 21.50 -21.06
N LEU A 230 3.93 20.37 -20.36
CA LEU A 230 4.39 19.07 -20.86
C LEU A 230 3.62 18.63 -22.12
N ASP A 231 2.34 18.99 -22.24
CA ASP A 231 1.51 18.68 -23.41
C ASP A 231 1.90 19.53 -24.64
N SER A 232 2.58 20.67 -24.44
CA SER A 232 3.05 21.56 -25.51
C SER A 232 4.37 21.13 -26.17
N LEU A 233 5.05 20.12 -25.62
CA LEU A 233 6.37 19.67 -26.04
C LEU A 233 6.32 18.61 -27.14
#